data_AF-T0YYW8-F1
#
_entry.id   AF-T0YYW8-F1
#
_cell.length_a   1.000
_cell.length_b   1.000
_cell.length_c   1.000
_cell.angle_alpha   90.00
_cell.angle_beta   90.00
_cell.angle_gamma   90.00
#
_symmetry.space_group_name_H-M   'P 1'
#
loop_
_entity.id
_entity.type
_entity.pdbx_description
1 polymer ?
#
loop_
_entity_poly.entity_id
_entity_poly.type
_entity_poly.pdbx_seq_one_letter_code
_entity_poly.pdbx_strand_id
1 'polypeptide(L)'
;MCASGKGAYWDAEIKHAQELGHDGYPVFTRKVNTDVSYLACARRLLDAGGAHIFPAFATHNAHTVAAIHHLAAGRPFEFQRLHGMGADLYAEVIGKNKLDVPCRVYAPVGSHEDLLPYLVRRLLENGANTSFVNRISDASLAPAQLVADPCRRAARNQPSQHPRIPPPLSMYLPVRKNSMGVNFANDPELRARGRTD
;
A
#
# COMPACT_ATOMS: atom_id res chain seq x y z
N MET A 1 -3.45 -7.47 -17.91
CA MET A 1 -2.72 -7.78 -16.66
C MET A 1 -2.83 -6.56 -15.75
N CYS A 2 -3.29 -6.72 -14.52
CA CYS A 2 -3.42 -5.61 -13.57
C CYS A 2 -2.52 -5.85 -12.36
N ALA A 3 -1.54 -4.98 -12.15
CA ALA A 3 -0.64 -5.04 -11.00
C ALA A 3 -1.19 -4.19 -9.85
N SER A 4 -1.26 -4.76 -8.65
CA SER A 4 -1.67 -4.04 -7.44
C SER A 4 -0.53 -4.00 -6.42
N GLY A 5 -0.13 -2.79 -6.01
CA GLY A 5 0.81 -2.52 -4.92
C GLY A 5 0.18 -1.62 -3.85
N LYS A 6 0.75 -1.57 -2.64
CA LYS A 6 0.22 -0.76 -1.52
C LYS A 6 0.51 0.74 -1.65
N GLY A 7 1.42 1.14 -2.55
CA GLY A 7 1.82 2.52 -2.79
C GLY A 7 3.20 2.86 -2.21
N ALA A 8 3.96 3.71 -2.89
CA ALA A 8 5.37 4.01 -2.59
C ALA A 8 5.67 5.52 -2.49
N TYR A 9 4.63 6.33 -2.23
CA TYR A 9 4.71 7.80 -2.15
C TYR A 9 3.99 8.36 -0.91
N TRP A 10 3.68 7.52 0.10
CA TRP A 10 2.80 7.90 1.21
C TRP A 10 3.22 9.20 1.92
N ASP A 11 4.48 9.34 2.32
CA ASP A 11 4.96 10.54 3.01
C ASP A 11 4.85 11.80 2.15
N ALA A 12 5.11 11.68 0.85
CA ALA A 12 4.99 12.78 -0.10
C ALA A 12 3.52 13.20 -0.26
N GLU A 13 2.58 12.26 -0.35
CA GLU A 13 1.15 12.56 -0.44
C GLU A 13 0.62 13.25 0.83
N ILE A 14 1.08 12.83 2.01
CA ILE A 14 0.72 13.50 3.28
C ILE A 14 1.24 14.94 3.27
N LYS A 15 2.52 15.13 2.95
CA LYS A 15 3.15 16.45 2.89
C LYS A 15 2.46 17.36 1.86
N HIS A 16 2.21 16.86 0.66
CA HIS A 16 1.65 17.63 -0.44
C HIS A 16 0.22 18.10 -0.12
N ALA A 17 -0.64 17.22 0.38
CA ALA A 17 -1.99 17.59 0.80
C ALA A 17 -1.99 18.64 1.93
N GLN A 18 -1.00 18.56 2.82
CA GLN A 18 -0.78 19.52 3.90
C GLN A 18 -0.33 20.90 3.38
N GLU A 19 0.69 20.93 2.51
CA GLU A 19 1.23 22.16 1.92
C GLU A 19 0.19 22.87 1.04
N LEU A 20 -0.57 22.10 0.25
CA LEU A 20 -1.60 22.65 -0.64
C LEU A 20 -2.95 22.88 0.05
N GLY A 21 -3.08 22.63 1.36
CA GLY A 21 -4.31 22.88 2.12
C GLY A 21 -5.54 22.17 1.54
N HIS A 22 -5.39 20.92 1.09
CA HIS A 22 -6.50 20.11 0.58
C HIS A 22 -7.50 19.75 1.69
N ASP A 23 -8.73 19.38 1.31
CA ASP A 23 -9.78 19.00 2.28
C ASP A 23 -9.42 17.74 3.10
N GLY A 24 -8.58 16.87 2.52
CA GLY A 24 -8.10 15.67 3.18
C GLY A 24 -6.94 15.02 2.45
N TYR A 25 -6.65 13.77 2.83
CA TYR A 25 -5.58 12.98 2.24
C TYR A 25 -6.11 12.04 1.14
N PRO A 26 -5.44 11.94 -0.02
CA PRO A 26 -5.79 10.96 -1.05
C PRO A 26 -5.36 9.53 -0.67
N VAL A 27 -4.64 9.37 0.44
CA VAL A 27 -4.14 8.09 0.97
C VAL A 27 -4.62 7.86 2.40
N PHE A 28 -4.70 6.60 2.81
CA PHE A 28 -5.02 6.27 4.20
C PHE A 28 -3.90 6.73 5.14
N THR A 29 -4.25 7.33 6.28
CA THR A 29 -3.28 7.78 7.29
C THR A 29 -2.85 6.68 8.27
N ARG A 30 -3.52 5.52 8.27
CA ARG A 30 -3.12 4.33 9.03
C ARG A 30 -2.76 3.20 8.07
N LYS A 31 -1.58 2.60 8.25
CA LYS A 31 -1.09 1.45 7.47
C LYS A 31 -2.08 0.28 7.40
N VAL A 32 -2.77 -0.01 8.51
CA VAL A 32 -3.75 -1.11 8.56
C VAL A 32 -4.94 -0.89 7.63
N ASN A 33 -5.34 0.36 7.39
CA ASN A 33 -6.43 0.68 6.46
C ASN A 33 -5.99 0.39 5.02
N THR A 34 -4.72 0.67 4.68
CA THR A 34 -4.13 0.26 3.40
C THR A 34 -4.11 -1.25 3.24
N ASP A 35 -3.79 -2.01 4.29
CA ASP A 35 -3.85 -3.48 4.24
C ASP A 35 -5.27 -3.99 3.95
N VAL A 36 -6.29 -3.43 4.61
CA VAL A 36 -7.71 -3.77 4.38
C VAL A 36 -8.13 -3.42 2.96
N SER A 37 -7.80 -2.20 2.50
CA SER A 37 -8.11 -1.77 1.13
C SER A 37 -7.44 -2.66 0.09
N TYR A 38 -6.19 -3.09 0.32
CA TYR A 38 -5.48 -3.98 -0.58
C TYR A 38 -6.20 -5.34 -0.71
N LEU A 39 -6.64 -5.93 0.41
CA LEU A 39 -7.39 -7.19 0.39
C LEU A 39 -8.77 -7.05 -0.27
N ALA A 40 -9.46 -5.93 -0.04
CA ALA A 40 -10.74 -5.64 -0.69
C ALA A 40 -10.57 -5.50 -2.22
N CYS A 41 -9.55 -4.77 -2.67
CA CYS A 41 -9.22 -4.67 -4.10
C CYS A 41 -8.79 -6.02 -4.68
N ALA A 42 -8.03 -6.82 -3.95
CA ALA A 42 -7.63 -8.16 -4.40
C ALA A 42 -8.83 -9.07 -4.61
N ARG A 43 -9.79 -9.06 -3.68
CA ARG A 43 -11.08 -9.77 -3.85
C ARG A 43 -11.78 -9.33 -5.13
N ARG A 44 -11.93 -8.02 -5.35
CA ARG A 44 -12.58 -7.49 -6.57
C ARG A 44 -11.86 -7.90 -7.87
N LEU A 45 -10.53 -7.87 -7.88
CA LEU A 45 -9.73 -8.29 -9.04
C LEU A 45 -9.88 -9.79 -9.32
N LEU A 46 -9.93 -10.63 -8.28
CA LEU A 46 -10.18 -12.07 -8.41
C LEU A 46 -11.61 -12.37 -8.88
N ASP A 47 -12.60 -11.58 -8.44
CA ASP A 47 -14.00 -11.74 -8.80
C ASP A 47 -14.30 -11.26 -10.23
N ALA A 48 -13.52 -10.30 -10.75
CA ALA A 48 -13.60 -9.87 -12.15
C ALA A 48 -13.25 -10.99 -13.16
N GLY A 49 -12.53 -12.03 -12.70
CA GLY A 49 -12.23 -13.23 -13.47
C GLY A 49 -11.13 -13.05 -14.51
N GLY A 50 -10.44 -14.17 -14.81
CA GLY A 50 -9.30 -14.20 -15.72
C GLY A 50 -9.61 -13.88 -17.19
N ALA A 51 -10.89 -13.88 -17.59
CA ALA A 51 -11.32 -13.56 -18.95
C ALA A 51 -11.10 -12.09 -19.33
N HIS A 52 -11.07 -11.19 -18.33
CA HIS A 52 -10.90 -9.75 -18.56
C HIS A 52 -9.62 -9.22 -17.92
N ILE A 53 -9.29 -9.72 -16.73
CA ILE A 53 -8.15 -9.22 -15.96
C ILE A 53 -7.41 -10.40 -15.38
N PHE A 54 -6.13 -10.54 -15.76
CA PHE A 54 -5.20 -11.39 -15.03
C PHE A 54 -4.63 -10.62 -13.82
N PRO A 55 -4.97 -11.02 -12.57
CA PRO A 55 -4.51 -10.30 -11.38
C PRO A 55 -3.05 -10.60 -11.06
N ALA A 56 -2.29 -9.56 -10.75
CA ALA A 56 -0.90 -9.66 -10.30
C ALA A 56 -0.72 -8.89 -8.98
N PHE A 57 -0.38 -9.59 -7.90
CA PHE A 57 -0.34 -9.02 -6.55
C PHE A 57 1.10 -8.79 -6.08
N ALA A 58 1.55 -7.54 -6.05
CA ALA A 58 2.87 -7.17 -5.56
C ALA A 58 2.88 -6.99 -4.04
N THR A 59 3.53 -7.89 -3.31
CA THR A 59 3.65 -7.79 -1.85
C THR A 59 4.80 -8.62 -1.27
N HIS A 60 5.36 -8.16 -0.16
CA HIS A 60 6.30 -8.93 0.68
C HIS A 60 5.72 -9.27 2.06
N ASN A 61 4.40 -9.15 2.22
CA ASN A 61 3.72 -9.40 3.48
C ASN A 61 3.14 -10.81 3.48
N ALA A 62 3.65 -11.70 4.33
CA ALA A 62 3.23 -13.10 4.37
C ALA A 62 1.73 -13.28 4.68
N HIS A 63 1.17 -12.45 5.57
CA HIS A 63 -0.28 -12.46 5.83
C HIS A 63 -1.07 -12.08 4.58
N THR A 64 -0.64 -11.05 3.85
CA THR A 64 -1.29 -10.66 2.59
C THR A 64 -1.22 -11.77 1.54
N VAL A 65 -0.07 -12.45 1.41
CA VAL A 65 0.10 -13.62 0.52
C VAL A 65 -0.90 -14.73 0.89
N ALA A 66 -0.90 -15.16 2.16
CA ALA A 66 -1.78 -16.22 2.64
C ALA A 66 -3.27 -15.87 2.46
N ALA A 67 -3.64 -14.62 2.80
CA ALA A 67 -5.01 -14.15 2.62
C ALA A 67 -5.42 -14.21 1.15
N ILE A 68 -4.63 -13.65 0.23
CA ILE A 68 -4.96 -13.64 -1.21
C ILE A 68 -5.05 -15.06 -1.77
N HIS A 69 -4.15 -15.96 -1.38
CA HIS A 69 -4.20 -17.35 -1.80
C HIS A 69 -5.52 -18.01 -1.39
N HIS A 70 -5.98 -17.81 -0.15
CA HIS A 70 -7.29 -18.28 0.28
C HIS A 70 -8.46 -17.57 -0.43
N LEU A 71 -8.38 -16.26 -0.66
CA LEU A 71 -9.40 -15.52 -1.41
C LEU A 71 -9.53 -16.06 -2.85
N ALA A 72 -8.41 -16.42 -3.49
CA ALA A 72 -8.40 -16.88 -4.87
C ALA A 72 -9.21 -18.17 -5.08
N ALA A 73 -9.27 -19.06 -4.10
CA ALA A 73 -10.05 -20.30 -4.17
C ALA A 73 -9.80 -21.07 -5.48
N GLY A 74 -8.53 -21.22 -5.87
CA GLY A 74 -8.11 -21.92 -7.10
C GLY A 74 -8.18 -21.09 -8.39
N ARG A 75 -8.69 -19.85 -8.36
CA ARG A 75 -8.64 -18.96 -9.52
C ARG A 75 -7.20 -18.61 -9.88
N PRO A 76 -6.87 -18.44 -11.18
CA PRO A 76 -5.52 -18.12 -11.61
C PRO A 76 -5.15 -16.66 -11.30
N PHE A 77 -3.94 -16.47 -10.79
CA PHE A 77 -3.31 -15.17 -10.55
C PHE A 77 -1.80 -15.35 -10.43
N GLU A 78 -1.04 -14.25 -10.38
CA GLU A 78 0.37 -14.29 -9.97
C GLU A 78 0.64 -13.38 -8.78
N PHE A 79 1.70 -13.70 -8.04
CA PHE A 79 2.33 -12.73 -7.15
C PHE A 79 3.46 -11.99 -7.86
N GLN A 80 3.87 -10.87 -7.28
CA GLN A 80 5.05 -10.13 -7.72
C GLN A 80 5.92 -9.75 -6.52
N ARG A 81 7.22 -9.78 -6.73
CA ARG A 81 8.22 -9.35 -5.75
C ARG A 81 9.32 -8.53 -6.40
N LEU A 82 9.99 -7.71 -5.60
CA LEU A 82 11.21 -7.04 -6.02
C LEU A 82 12.42 -7.99 -5.94
N HIS A 83 13.35 -7.87 -6.89
CA HIS A 83 14.66 -8.53 -6.81
C HIS A 83 15.42 -8.09 -5.54
N GLY A 84 16.12 -9.02 -4.90
CA GLY A 84 16.78 -8.78 -3.60
C GLY A 84 15.84 -8.74 -2.40
N MET A 85 14.52 -8.93 -2.58
CA MET A 85 13.55 -8.89 -1.49
C MET A 85 12.52 -10.03 -1.56
N GLY A 86 12.19 -10.58 -0.39
CA GLY A 86 11.16 -11.61 -0.23
C GLY A 86 11.49 -12.94 -0.91
N ALA A 87 12.76 -13.22 -1.20
CA ALA A 87 13.17 -14.50 -1.79
C ALA A 87 12.73 -15.66 -0.91
N ASP A 88 13.01 -15.61 0.39
CA ASP A 88 12.65 -16.65 1.36
C ASP A 88 11.14 -16.84 1.48
N LEU A 89 10.38 -15.74 1.49
CA LEU A 89 8.92 -15.80 1.50
C LEU A 89 8.39 -16.54 0.27
N TYR A 90 8.88 -16.19 -0.92
CA TYR A 90 8.37 -16.77 -2.16
C TYR A 90 8.93 -18.17 -2.46
N ALA A 91 10.03 -18.59 -1.81
CA ALA A 91 10.46 -19.98 -1.79
C ALA A 91 9.42 -20.92 -1.13
N GLU A 92 8.62 -20.38 -0.20
CA GLU A 92 7.50 -21.09 0.43
C GLU A 92 6.18 -20.98 -0.37
N VAL A 93 6.15 -20.22 -1.46
CA VAL A 93 4.95 -20.00 -2.29
C VAL A 93 5.02 -20.78 -3.61
N ILE A 94 6.18 -20.77 -4.26
CA ILE A 94 6.34 -21.30 -5.61
C ILE A 94 6.57 -22.81 -5.58
N GLY A 95 5.87 -23.54 -6.45
CA GLY A 95 6.08 -24.97 -6.73
C GLY A 95 4.98 -25.89 -6.20
N LYS A 96 4.85 -27.07 -6.84
CA LYS A 96 3.77 -28.04 -6.61
C LYS A 96 3.65 -28.58 -5.19
N ASN A 97 4.76 -28.57 -4.44
CA ASN A 97 4.80 -29.02 -3.04
C ASN A 97 4.54 -27.88 -2.04
N LYS A 98 4.21 -26.67 -2.52
CA LYS A 98 3.98 -25.45 -1.75
C LYS A 98 2.57 -24.92 -2.07
N LEU A 99 2.41 -23.61 -2.30
CA LEU A 99 1.12 -23.03 -2.72
C LEU A 99 0.88 -23.12 -4.23
N ASP A 100 1.88 -23.56 -5.00
CA ASP A 100 1.85 -23.69 -6.48
C ASP A 100 1.37 -22.43 -7.21
N VAL A 101 1.77 -21.26 -6.72
CA VAL A 101 1.41 -19.96 -7.33
C VAL A 101 2.65 -19.30 -7.95
N PRO A 102 2.60 -18.85 -9.22
CA PRO A 102 3.73 -18.19 -9.85
C PRO A 102 4.04 -16.83 -9.19
N CYS A 103 5.32 -16.47 -9.16
CA CYS A 103 5.78 -15.16 -8.72
C CYS A 103 6.71 -14.53 -9.75
N ARG A 104 6.37 -13.34 -10.21
CA ARG A 104 7.22 -12.54 -11.10
C ARG A 104 8.17 -11.67 -10.28
N VAL A 105 9.45 -11.66 -10.68
CA VAL A 105 10.47 -10.82 -10.05
C VAL A 105 10.65 -9.53 -10.85
N TYR A 106 10.40 -8.39 -10.22
CA TYR A 106 10.74 -7.08 -10.77
C TYR A 106 12.23 -6.81 -10.48
N ALA A 107 13.04 -6.80 -11.53
CA ALA A 107 14.48 -6.53 -11.43
C ALA A 107 14.76 -5.11 -11.96
N PRO A 108 15.27 -4.19 -11.13
CA PRO A 108 15.74 -2.90 -11.62
C PRO A 108 17.00 -3.10 -12.46
N VAL A 109 17.03 -2.55 -13.67
CA VAL A 109 18.14 -2.64 -14.62
C VAL A 109 18.48 -1.23 -15.09
N GLY A 110 19.74 -0.81 -14.92
CA GLY A 110 20.19 0.54 -15.25
C GLY A 110 21.64 0.77 -14.85
N SER A 111 22.16 1.94 -15.17
CA SER A 111 23.50 2.36 -14.73
C SER A 111 23.48 2.70 -13.22
N HIS A 112 24.66 2.83 -12.61
CA HIS A 112 24.77 3.21 -11.19
C HIS A 112 24.11 4.57 -10.91
N GLU A 113 24.28 5.53 -11.82
CA GLU A 113 23.75 6.89 -11.68
C GLU A 113 22.21 6.90 -11.69
N ASP A 114 21.60 6.11 -12.57
CA ASP A 114 20.13 6.01 -12.68
C ASP A 114 19.50 5.25 -11.51
N LEU A 115 20.24 4.29 -10.94
CA LEU A 115 19.76 3.43 -9.86
C LEU A 115 19.86 4.07 -8.47
N LEU A 116 20.71 5.08 -8.27
CA LEU A 116 20.88 5.73 -6.97
C LEU A 116 19.58 6.37 -6.43
N PRO A 117 18.84 7.20 -7.20
CA PRO A 117 17.56 7.74 -6.73
C PRO A 117 16.53 6.65 -6.44
N TYR A 118 16.52 5.60 -7.27
CA TYR A 118 15.65 4.44 -7.09
C TYR A 118 15.99 3.67 -5.79
N LEU A 119 17.28 3.50 -5.49
CA LEU A 119 17.77 2.84 -4.28
C LEU A 119 17.33 3.59 -3.02
N VAL A 120 17.48 4.91 -2.97
CA VAL A 120 17.06 5.73 -1.82
C VAL A 120 15.57 5.50 -1.54
N ARG A 121 14.74 5.56 -2.58
CA ARG A 121 13.30 5.32 -2.44
C ARG A 121 12.98 3.90 -1.95
N ARG A 122 13.71 2.90 -2.44
CA ARG A 122 13.55 1.49 -2.03
C ARG A 122 13.97 1.24 -0.59
N LEU A 123 15.01 1.92 -0.10
CA LEU A 123 15.42 1.85 1.29
C LEU A 123 14.35 2.43 2.23
N LEU A 124 13.75 3.57 1.88
CA LEU A 124 12.71 4.20 2.68
C LEU A 124 11.42 3.35 2.77
N GLU A 125 10.99 2.78 1.65
CA GLU A 125 9.77 1.96 1.59
C GLU A 125 9.86 0.70 2.46
N ASN A 126 11.04 0.06 2.49
CA ASN A 126 11.22 -1.21 3.16
C ASN A 126 11.78 -1.09 4.58
N GLY A 127 12.50 0.00 4.86
CA GLY A 127 13.08 0.32 6.18
C GLY A 127 12.10 0.95 7.16
N ALA A 128 10.93 1.41 6.71
CA ALA A 128 9.92 1.96 7.61
C ALA A 128 9.54 0.95 8.71
N ASN A 129 9.46 1.39 9.98
CA ASN A 129 9.16 0.54 11.15
C ASN A 129 7.85 -0.25 11.04
N THR A 130 6.92 0.23 10.21
CA THR A 130 5.64 -0.44 9.94
C THR A 130 5.70 -1.48 8.81
N SER A 131 6.84 -1.58 8.11
CA SER A 131 7.11 -2.58 7.08
C SER A 131 7.04 -3.99 7.67
N PHE A 132 6.51 -4.94 6.90
CA PHE A 132 6.51 -6.35 7.32
C PHE A 132 7.93 -6.92 7.37
N VAL A 133 8.77 -6.51 6.41
CA VAL A 133 10.17 -6.96 6.31
C VAL A 133 11.00 -6.49 7.50
N ASN A 134 10.74 -5.29 8.02
CA ASN A 134 11.42 -4.83 9.24
C ASN A 134 10.95 -5.62 10.48
N ARG A 135 9.62 -5.84 10.60
CA ARG A 135 9.04 -6.53 11.76
C ARG A 135 9.33 -8.03 11.82
N ILE A 136 9.63 -8.70 10.71
CA ILE A 136 9.99 -10.13 10.73
C ILE A 136 11.43 -10.36 11.22
N SER A 137 12.31 -9.35 11.07
CA SER A 137 13.67 -9.39 11.59
C SER A 137 13.75 -9.09 13.10
N ASP A 138 12.68 -8.56 13.69
CA ASP A 138 12.58 -8.30 15.11
C ASP A 138 12.20 -9.58 15.88
N ALA A 139 13.19 -10.21 16.49
CA ALA A 139 13.03 -11.45 17.26
C ALA A 139 12.16 -11.28 18.53
N SER A 140 11.86 -10.05 18.96
CA SER A 140 10.98 -9.80 20.11
C SER A 140 9.49 -9.92 19.77
N LEU A 141 9.13 -9.89 18.49
CA LEU A 141 7.74 -9.95 18.05
C LEU A 141 7.27 -11.40 17.87
N ALA A 142 6.16 -11.74 18.53
CA ALA A 142 5.55 -13.06 18.37
C ALA A 142 4.99 -13.23 16.94
N PRO A 143 5.18 -14.39 16.28
CA PRO A 143 4.65 -14.64 14.94
C PRO A 143 3.14 -14.35 14.79
N ALA A 144 2.35 -14.69 15.82
CA ALA A 144 0.91 -14.42 15.86
C ALA A 144 0.55 -12.92 15.72
N GLN A 145 1.42 -12.02 16.17
CA GLN A 145 1.23 -10.57 16.01
C GLN A 145 1.54 -10.10 14.58
N LEU A 146 2.48 -10.77 13.89
CA LEU A 146 2.82 -10.47 12.50
C LEU A 146 1.69 -10.88 11.55
N VAL A 147 1.00 -11.98 11.85
CA VAL A 147 -0.13 -12.52 11.07
C VAL A 147 -1.51 -12.13 11.61
N ALA A 148 -1.58 -11.10 12.45
CA ALA A 148 -2.86 -10.63 12.96
C ALA A 148 -3.73 -10.02 11.85
N ASP A 149 -5.01 -10.41 11.81
CA ASP A 149 -5.99 -9.96 10.81
C ASP A 149 -6.11 -8.42 10.77
N PRO A 150 -5.78 -7.77 9.63
CA PRO A 150 -5.88 -6.33 9.48
C PRO A 150 -7.32 -5.81 9.57
N CYS A 151 -8.34 -6.59 9.20
CA CYS A 151 -9.74 -6.19 9.30
C CYS A 151 -10.16 -6.01 10.76
N ARG A 152 -9.88 -7.00 11.62
CA ARG A 152 -10.11 -6.90 13.07
C ARG A 152 -9.30 -5.80 13.74
N ARG A 153 -8.09 -5.51 13.24
CA ARG A 153 -7.26 -4.40 13.74
C ARG A 153 -7.82 -3.04 13.31
N ALA A 154 -8.24 -2.90 12.06
CA ALA A 154 -8.83 -1.67 11.54
C ALA A 154 -10.15 -1.34 12.26
N ALA A 155 -11.01 -2.33 12.48
CA ALA A 155 -12.30 -2.16 13.17
C ALA A 155 -12.17 -1.60 14.60
N ARG A 156 -11.04 -1.84 15.27
CA ARG A 156 -10.76 -1.32 16.62
C ARG A 156 -10.24 0.12 16.64
N ASN A 157 -9.84 0.68 15.49
CA ASN A 157 -9.30 2.03 15.43
C ASN A 157 -10.42 3.07 15.28
N GLN A 158 -10.70 3.80 16.36
CA GLN A 158 -11.53 4.99 16.31
C GLN A 158 -10.77 6.19 16.89
N PRO A 159 -10.64 7.32 16.15
CA PRO A 159 -11.06 7.50 14.77
C PRO A 159 -10.23 6.64 13.78
N SER A 160 -10.79 6.42 12.59
CA SER A 160 -10.15 5.66 11.50
C SER A 160 -8.87 6.35 10.99
N GLN A 161 -8.81 7.68 11.10
CA GLN A 161 -7.62 8.48 10.81
C GLN A 161 -6.57 8.33 11.90
N HIS A 162 -5.30 8.54 11.56
CA HIS A 162 -4.20 8.46 12.51
C HIS A 162 -4.16 9.71 13.41
N PRO A 163 -4.15 9.58 14.75
CA PRO A 163 -4.35 10.71 15.66
C PRO A 163 -3.18 11.71 15.66
N ARG A 164 -1.99 11.28 15.24
CA ARG A 164 -0.80 12.15 15.13
C ARG A 164 -0.60 12.76 13.74
N ILE A 165 -1.57 12.58 12.83
CA ILE A 165 -1.55 13.19 11.50
C ILE A 165 -2.79 14.07 11.40
N PRO A 166 -2.70 15.36 11.78
CA PRO A 166 -3.85 16.25 11.76
C PRO A 166 -4.28 16.53 10.30
N PRO A 167 -5.59 16.65 10.01
CA PRO A 167 -6.05 17.06 8.69
C PRO A 167 -5.41 18.38 8.22
N PRO A 168 -5.21 18.60 6.91
CA PRO A 168 -4.53 19.81 6.41
C PRO A 168 -5.14 21.13 6.92
N LEU A 169 -6.48 21.21 7.01
CA LEU A 169 -7.19 22.39 7.52
C LEU A 169 -6.98 22.66 9.02
N SER A 170 -6.58 21.63 9.77
CA SER A 170 -6.43 21.65 11.23
C SER A 170 -4.97 21.68 11.69
N MET A 171 -4.01 21.75 10.77
CA MET A 171 -2.58 21.64 11.07
C MET A 171 -2.07 22.68 12.09
N TYR A 172 -2.64 23.89 12.07
CA TYR A 172 -2.22 25.00 12.93
C TYR A 172 -3.12 25.19 14.17
N LEU A 173 -4.04 24.27 14.44
CA LEU A 173 -4.86 24.34 15.65
C LEU A 173 -4.02 24.05 16.91
N PRO A 174 -4.35 24.66 18.06
CA PRO A 174 -5.47 25.59 18.28
C PRO A 174 -5.17 27.04 17.88
N VAL A 175 -3.97 27.37 17.40
CA VAL A 175 -3.51 28.74 17.13
C VAL A 175 -4.35 29.42 16.04
N ARG A 176 -4.58 28.74 14.91
CA ARG A 176 -5.45 29.22 13.85
C ARG A 176 -5.94 28.08 12.95
N LYS A 177 -7.00 28.33 12.20
CA LYS A 177 -7.39 27.48 11.07
C LYS A 177 -6.43 27.70 9.89
N ASN A 178 -6.15 26.64 9.13
CA ASN A 178 -5.38 26.78 7.89
C ASN A 178 -6.25 27.33 6.74
N SER A 179 -5.62 27.98 5.76
CA SER A 179 -6.26 28.32 4.48
C SER A 179 -6.56 27.06 3.67
N MET A 180 -7.57 27.13 2.80
CA MET A 180 -7.95 26.04 1.91
C MET A 180 -7.40 26.30 0.50
N GLY A 181 -6.70 25.32 -0.07
CA GLY A 181 -6.21 25.40 -1.45
C GLY A 181 -7.18 24.78 -2.45
N VAL A 182 -6.64 24.43 -3.61
CA VAL A 182 -7.37 23.79 -4.71
C VAL A 182 -6.61 22.57 -5.17
N ASN A 183 -7.30 21.44 -5.33
CA ASN A 183 -6.73 20.31 -6.05
C ASN A 183 -7.01 20.44 -7.56
N PHE A 184 -6.04 20.93 -8.32
CA PHE A 184 -6.15 21.09 -9.78
C PHE A 184 -6.26 19.75 -10.53
N ALA A 185 -5.85 18.63 -9.92
CA ALA A 185 -6.01 17.30 -10.48
C ALA A 185 -7.40 16.69 -10.22
N ASN A 186 -8.25 17.39 -9.46
CA ASN A 186 -9.62 16.97 -9.17
C ASN A 186 -10.60 17.66 -10.12
N ASP A 187 -10.99 16.96 -11.18
CA ASP A 187 -11.91 17.44 -12.22
C ASP A 187 -13.20 18.09 -11.65
N PRO A 188 -13.95 17.44 -10.73
CA PRO A 188 -15.09 18.07 -10.06
C PRO A 188 -14.77 19.41 -9.39
N GLU A 189 -13.67 19.47 -8.63
CA GLU A 189 -13.26 20.67 -7.89
C GLU A 189 -12.83 21.80 -8.83
N LEU A 190 -12.13 21.45 -9.91
CA LEU A 190 -11.71 22.37 -10.95
C LEU A 190 -12.93 22.95 -11.70
N ARG A 191 -13.88 22.09 -12.10
CA ARG A 191 -15.10 22.52 -12.80
C ARG A 191 -15.99 23.41 -11.94
N ALA A 192 -16.06 23.15 -10.62
CA ALA A 192 -16.80 24.00 -9.70
C ALA A 192 -16.24 25.43 -9.65
N ARG A 193 -14.94 25.61 -9.89
CA ARG A 193 -14.28 26.93 -9.95
C ARG A 193 -14.34 27.60 -11.31
N GLY A 194 -14.48 26.85 -12.39
CA GLY A 194 -14.59 27.38 -13.76
C GLY A 194 -16.01 27.77 -14.20
N ARG A 195 -17.02 27.65 -13.33
CA ARG A 195 -18.43 27.99 -13.61
C ARG A 195 -18.86 29.38 -13.13
N THR A 196 -17.92 30.22 -12.75
CA THR A 196 -18.16 31.66 -12.58
C THR A 196 -17.97 32.32 -13.94
N ASP A 197 -19.05 32.34 -14.73
CA ASP A 197 -19.48 33.37 -15.71
C ASP A 197 -20.65 32.82 -16.56
#